data_AF-V5FVK6-F1
#
_entry.id   AF-V5FVK6-F1
#
_cell.length_a   1.000
_cell.length_b   1.000
_cell.length_c   1.000
_cell.angle_alpha   90.00
_cell.angle_beta   90.00
_cell.angle_gamma   90.00
#
_symmetry.space_group_name_H-M   'P 1'
#
loop_
_entity.id
_entity.type
_entity.pdbx_description
1 polymer ?
#
loop_
_entity_poly.entity_id
_entity_poly.type
_entity_poly.pdbx_seq_one_letter_code
_entity_poly.pdbx_strand_id
1 'polypeptide(L)'
;METILEQQRRYHEEKERLVDAMVKEMLHKKNTYRETINSDHRLKYLLDRYMTSTDRLIELYEDKDGQRKAEVAALTGPNEFQEFYSRLKQIKDFYRKHPNEISVPMSVEFDEFAKARENPNEDMANFVEFTDEEGYGKYLDLHECYEKYINLKGIEKVGYITYLG
;
A
#
# COMPACT_ATOMS: atom_id res chain seq x y z
N MET A 1 21.97 5.59 -1.90
CA MET A 1 22.27 6.97 -2.37
C MET A 1 20.99 7.48 -2.98
N GLU A 2 20.18 8.19 -2.20
CA GLU A 2 18.86 8.62 -2.66
C GLU A 2 18.85 10.14 -2.78
N THR A 3 19.18 10.64 -3.97
CA THR A 3 19.05 12.07 -4.25
C THR A 3 17.57 12.46 -4.32
N ILE A 4 17.23 13.74 -4.18
CA ILE A 4 15.83 14.18 -4.15
C ILE A 4 15.16 13.89 -5.49
N LEU A 5 15.87 14.09 -6.60
CA LEU A 5 15.35 13.77 -7.93
C LEU A 5 15.11 12.26 -8.11
N GLU A 6 15.99 11.40 -7.59
CA GLU A 6 15.77 9.95 -7.65
C GLU A 6 14.61 9.51 -6.76
N GLN A 7 14.45 10.11 -5.57
CA GLN A 7 13.29 9.88 -4.71
C GLN A 7 11.99 10.29 -5.41
N GLN A 8 11.96 11.46 -6.06
CA GLN A 8 10.80 11.90 -6.86
C GLN A 8 10.51 10.93 -8.01
N ARG A 9 11.54 10.50 -8.76
CA ARG A 9 11.38 9.50 -9.83
C ARG A 9 10.78 8.21 -9.29
N ARG A 10 11.29 7.71 -8.16
CA ARG A 10 10.79 6.49 -7.51
C ARG A 10 9.34 6.63 -7.07
N TYR A 11 8.95 7.74 -6.44
CA TYR A 11 7.56 7.94 -6.02
C TYR A 11 6.59 8.07 -7.21
N HIS A 12 7.02 8.67 -8.32
CA HIS A 12 6.23 8.68 -9.56
C HIS A 12 6.07 7.27 -10.14
N GLU A 13 7.15 6.48 -10.19
CA GLU A 13 7.08 5.08 -10.62
C GLU A 13 6.12 4.28 -9.72
N GLU A 14 6.24 4.42 -8.41
CA GLU A 14 5.36 3.73 -7.45
C GLU A 14 3.89 4.08 -7.66
N LYS A 15 3.56 5.37 -7.86
CA LYS A 15 2.21 5.81 -8.15
C LYS A 15 1.66 5.17 -9.43
N GLU A 16 2.45 5.14 -10.50
CA GLU A 16 2.04 4.54 -11.77
C GLU A 16 1.76 3.04 -11.61
N ARG A 17 2.62 2.33 -10.86
CA ARG A 17 2.46 0.90 -10.57
C ARG A 17 1.23 0.63 -9.70
N LEU A 18 0.96 1.47 -8.70
CA LEU A 18 -0.25 1.37 -7.88
C LEU A 18 -1.52 1.55 -8.71
N VAL A 19 -1.52 2.50 -9.65
CA VAL A 19 -2.65 2.70 -10.57
C VAL A 19 -2.85 1.47 -11.46
N ASP A 20 -1.78 0.94 -12.07
CA ASP A 20 -1.85 -0.27 -12.87
C ASP A 20 -2.37 -1.48 -12.06
N ALA A 21 -1.89 -1.66 -10.83
CA ALA A 21 -2.34 -2.72 -9.93
C ALA A 21 -3.83 -2.56 -9.57
N MET A 22 -4.28 -1.35 -9.25
CA MET A 22 -5.70 -1.09 -8.99
C MET A 22 -6.57 -1.36 -10.22
N VAL A 23 -6.14 -0.94 -11.42
CA VAL A 23 -6.85 -1.21 -12.67
C VAL A 23 -6.95 -2.72 -12.93
N LYS A 24 -5.84 -3.45 -12.78
CA LYS A 24 -5.82 -4.92 -12.91
C LYS A 24 -6.74 -5.60 -11.90
N GLU A 25 -6.80 -5.11 -10.67
CA GLU A 25 -7.67 -5.64 -9.62
C GLU A 25 -9.16 -5.34 -9.88
N MET A 26 -9.48 -4.18 -10.43
CA MET A 26 -10.86 -3.85 -10.85
C MET A 26 -11.31 -4.67 -12.06
N LEU A 27 -10.41 -4.94 -13.00
CA LEU A 27 -10.69 -5.76 -14.20
C LEU A 27 -10.80 -7.25 -13.88
N HIS A 28 -10.20 -7.71 -12.79
CA HIS A 28 -10.25 -9.10 -12.37
C HIS A 28 -11.68 -9.52 -12.01
N LYS A 29 -12.12 -10.65 -12.56
CA LYS A 29 -13.47 -11.17 -12.35
C LYS A 29 -13.56 -11.85 -10.98
N LYS A 30 -14.33 -11.25 -10.07
CA LYS A 30 -14.68 -11.84 -8.77
C LYS A 30 -15.85 -12.80 -8.92
N ASN A 31 -15.71 -14.04 -8.45
CA ASN A 31 -16.74 -15.07 -8.57
C ASN A 31 -17.51 -15.31 -7.27
N THR A 32 -16.96 -14.89 -6.12
CA THR A 32 -17.58 -15.09 -4.81
C THR A 32 -17.68 -13.79 -4.03
N TYR A 33 -18.64 -13.70 -3.09
CA TYR A 33 -18.78 -12.52 -2.22
C TYR A 33 -17.51 -12.26 -1.40
N ARG A 34 -16.90 -13.32 -0.84
CA ARG A 34 -15.62 -13.25 -0.15
C ARG A 34 -14.50 -12.67 -1.03
N GLU A 35 -14.41 -13.10 -2.28
CA GLU A 35 -13.43 -12.56 -3.22
C GLU A 35 -13.66 -11.08 -3.55
N THR A 36 -14.93 -10.66 -3.67
CA THR A 36 -15.27 -9.24 -3.83
C THR A 36 -14.80 -8.41 -2.65
N ILE A 37 -15.13 -8.82 -1.41
CA ILE A 37 -14.72 -8.09 -0.20
C ILE A 37 -13.20 -8.03 -0.08
N ASN A 38 -12.50 -9.16 -0.28
CA ASN A 38 -11.04 -9.17 -0.27
C ASN A 38 -10.44 -8.27 -1.36
N SER A 39 -11.05 -8.20 -2.55
CA SER A 39 -10.63 -7.31 -3.62
C SER A 39 -10.81 -5.84 -3.27
N ASP A 40 -11.94 -5.48 -2.67
CA ASP A 40 -12.21 -4.11 -2.25
C ASP A 40 -11.23 -3.65 -1.16
N HIS A 41 -10.85 -4.55 -0.25
CA HIS A 41 -9.81 -4.26 0.75
C HIS A 41 -8.40 -4.19 0.16
N ARG A 42 -8.08 -5.00 -0.86
CA ARG A 42 -6.84 -4.82 -1.64
C ARG A 42 -6.79 -3.46 -2.33
N LEU A 43 -7.90 -3.05 -2.95
CA LEU A 43 -8.00 -1.74 -3.58
C LEU A 43 -7.82 -0.62 -2.57
N LYS A 44 -8.42 -0.73 -1.38
CA LYS A 44 -8.21 0.22 -0.29
C LYS A 44 -6.72 0.31 0.10
N TYR A 45 -6.06 -0.83 0.29
CA TYR A 45 -4.63 -0.86 0.62
C TYR A 45 -3.77 -0.17 -0.44
N LEU A 46 -4.01 -0.46 -1.73
CA LEU A 46 -3.30 0.17 -2.84
C LEU A 46 -3.56 1.68 -2.89
N LEU A 47 -4.80 2.11 -2.63
CA LEU A 47 -5.18 3.52 -2.59
C LEU A 47 -4.51 4.27 -1.42
N ASP A 48 -4.51 3.69 -0.23
CA ASP A 48 -3.86 4.29 0.96
C ASP A 48 -2.35 4.48 0.73
N ARG A 49 -1.70 3.50 0.09
CA ARG A 49 -0.30 3.61 -0.33
C ARG A 49 -0.11 4.69 -1.40
N TYR A 50 -1.03 4.81 -2.37
CA TYR A 50 -0.98 5.86 -3.40
C TYR A 50 -1.08 7.26 -2.80
N MET A 51 -2.00 7.43 -1.83
CA MET A 51 -2.15 8.69 -1.10
C MET A 51 -0.86 9.03 -0.34
N THR A 52 -0.31 8.08 0.41
CA THR A 52 0.94 8.26 1.16
C THR A 52 2.11 8.65 0.24
N SER A 53 2.28 7.96 -0.89
CA SER A 53 3.35 8.29 -1.85
C SER A 53 3.11 9.65 -2.52
N THR A 54 1.85 10.06 -2.70
CA THR A 54 1.50 11.38 -3.22
C THR A 54 1.81 12.49 -2.21
N ASP A 55 1.48 12.30 -0.94
CA ASP A 55 1.75 13.29 0.12
C ASP A 55 3.27 13.52 0.26
N ARG A 56 4.06 12.44 0.31
CA ARG A 56 5.53 12.52 0.32
C ARG A 56 6.08 13.22 -0.91
N LEU A 57 5.52 12.94 -2.09
CA LEU A 57 5.92 13.59 -3.33
C LEU A 57 5.63 15.11 -3.28
N ILE A 58 4.47 15.51 -2.76
CA ILE A 58 4.11 16.93 -2.58
C ILE A 58 5.14 17.61 -1.66
N GLU A 59 5.45 17.03 -0.50
CA GLU A 59 6.45 17.57 0.43
C GLU A 59 7.83 17.76 -0.25
N LEU A 60 8.26 16.81 -1.08
CA LEU A 60 9.51 16.91 -1.84
C LEU A 60 9.49 17.99 -2.93
N TYR A 61 8.32 18.33 -3.47
CA TYR A 61 8.17 19.43 -4.43
C TYR A 61 8.00 20.80 -3.77
N GLU A 62 7.44 20.87 -2.55
CA GLU A 62 7.35 22.10 -1.76
C GLU A 62 8.73 22.70 -1.49
N ASP A 63 9.77 21.85 -1.39
CA ASP A 63 11.17 22.27 -1.32
C ASP A 63 11.43 23.28 -0.18
N LYS A 64 10.87 22.99 1.01
CA LYS A 64 10.94 23.87 2.19
C LYS A 64 12.36 24.22 2.61
N ASP A 65 13.32 23.33 2.36
CA ASP A 65 14.73 23.48 2.68
C ASP A 65 15.58 23.97 1.48
N GLY A 66 14.98 24.12 0.30
CA GLY A 66 15.66 24.54 -0.93
C GLY A 66 16.62 23.50 -1.52
N GLN A 67 16.66 22.28 -0.97
CA GLN A 67 17.62 21.25 -1.41
C GLN A 67 17.33 20.77 -2.83
N ARG A 68 16.07 20.72 -3.25
CA ARG A 68 15.71 20.34 -4.63
C ARG A 68 16.27 21.36 -5.61
N LYS A 69 16.08 22.66 -5.34
CA LYS A 69 16.67 23.73 -6.17
C LYS A 69 18.18 23.66 -6.20
N ALA A 70 18.83 23.41 -5.06
CA ALA A 70 20.28 23.27 -4.99
C ALA A 70 20.79 22.08 -5.82
N GLU A 71 20.11 20.92 -5.75
CA GLU A 71 20.46 19.75 -6.54
C GLU A 71 20.31 20.02 -8.05
N VAL A 72 19.21 20.65 -8.46
CA VAL A 72 18.98 21.03 -9.87
C VAL A 72 20.04 22.02 -10.34
N ALA A 73 20.37 23.02 -9.53
CA ALA A 73 21.40 24.00 -9.87
C ALA A 73 22.80 23.36 -9.98
N ALA A 74 23.11 22.35 -9.17
CA ALA A 74 24.36 21.60 -9.28
C ALA A 74 24.44 20.80 -10.60
N LEU A 75 23.31 20.32 -11.11
CA LEU A 75 23.24 19.61 -12.39
C LEU A 75 23.29 20.52 -13.62
N THR A 76 22.85 21.78 -13.49
CA THR A 76 22.78 22.76 -14.61
C THR A 76 23.82 23.90 -14.50
N GLY A 77 24.74 23.80 -13.53
CA GLY A 77 25.76 24.83 -13.26
C GLY A 77 27.04 24.65 -14.09
N PRO A 78 27.99 25.58 -14.09
CA PRO A 78 29.20 25.52 -14.94
C PRO A 78 30.13 24.30 -14.72
N ASN A 79 29.92 23.50 -13.66
CA ASN A 79 30.73 22.33 -13.31
C ASN A 79 29.97 20.99 -13.49
N GLU A 80 28.98 20.90 -14.39
CA GLU A 80 28.12 19.71 -14.58
C GLU A 80 28.92 18.40 -14.73
N PHE A 81 30.01 18.43 -15.51
CA PHE A 81 30.84 17.24 -15.72
C PHE A 81 31.49 16.73 -14.43
N GLN A 82 31.97 17.63 -13.57
CA GLN A 82 32.60 17.22 -12.31
C GLN A 82 31.56 16.60 -11.36
N GLU A 83 30.36 17.17 -11.29
CA GLU A 83 29.25 16.64 -10.51
C GLU A 83 28.82 15.26 -11.03
N PHE A 84 28.70 15.10 -12.35
CA PHE A 84 28.38 13.81 -12.97
C PHE A 84 29.41 12.72 -12.61
N TYR A 85 30.71 13.01 -12.75
CA TYR A 85 31.75 12.05 -12.41
C TYR A 85 31.80 11.73 -10.92
N SER A 86 31.49 12.71 -10.05
CA SER A 86 31.35 12.50 -8.61
C SER A 86 30.23 11.50 -8.31
N ARG A 87 29.03 11.71 -8.85
CA ARG A 87 27.89 10.80 -8.69
C ARG A 87 28.18 9.41 -9.25
N LEU A 88 28.76 9.33 -10.46
CA LEU A 88 29.14 8.06 -11.07
C LEU A 88 30.15 7.29 -10.22
N LYS A 89 31.13 7.98 -9.63
CA LYS A 89 32.10 7.36 -8.73
C LYS A 89 31.41 6.79 -7.50
N GLN A 90 30.50 7.54 -6.88
CA GLN A 90 29.75 7.05 -5.73
C GLN A 90 28.90 5.80 -6.08
N ILE A 91 28.30 5.75 -7.27
CA ILE A 91 27.52 4.59 -7.73
C ILE A 91 28.44 3.37 -7.88
N LYS A 92 29.58 3.54 -8.55
CA LYS A 92 30.58 2.47 -8.71
C LYS A 92 31.10 1.97 -7.37
N ASP A 93 31.35 2.87 -6.43
CA ASP A 93 31.85 2.53 -5.08
C ASP A 93 30.78 1.81 -4.25
N PHE A 94 29.49 2.14 -4.43
CA PHE A 94 28.38 1.40 -3.81
C PHE A 94 28.34 -0.06 -4.28
N TYR A 95 28.34 -0.31 -5.59
CA TYR A 95 28.33 -1.67 -6.14
C TYR A 95 29.61 -2.46 -5.87
N ARG A 96 30.77 -1.77 -5.73
CA ARG A 96 32.00 -2.42 -5.25
C ARG A 96 31.89 -2.92 -3.81
N LYS A 97 31.20 -2.18 -2.94
CA LYS A 97 30.98 -2.55 -1.53
C LYS A 97 29.91 -3.62 -1.36
N HIS A 98 28.96 -3.70 -2.30
CA HIS A 98 27.84 -4.63 -2.27
C HIS A 98 27.82 -5.53 -3.53
N PRO A 99 28.84 -6.37 -3.74
CA PRO A 99 29.00 -7.14 -4.97
C PRO A 99 27.93 -8.21 -5.20
N ASN A 100 27.24 -8.63 -4.13
CA ASN A 100 26.18 -9.66 -4.19
C ASN A 100 24.77 -9.05 -4.02
N GLU A 101 24.65 -7.72 -3.96
CA GLU A 101 23.35 -7.08 -3.81
C GLU A 101 22.64 -7.04 -5.17
N ILE A 102 21.53 -7.78 -5.27
CA ILE A 102 20.69 -7.79 -6.46
C ILE A 102 19.70 -6.64 -6.33
N SER A 103 19.75 -5.69 -7.27
CA SER A 103 18.74 -4.63 -7.36
C SER A 103 17.43 -5.26 -7.82
N VAL A 104 16.47 -5.38 -6.92
CA VAL A 104 15.11 -5.85 -7.23
C VAL A 104 14.29 -4.66 -7.74
N PRO A 105 13.80 -4.69 -9.00
CA PRO A 105 12.91 -3.65 -9.49
C PRO A 105 11.61 -3.61 -8.71
N MET A 106 11.04 -2.41 -8.56
CA MET A 106 9.75 -2.23 -7.89
C MET A 106 8.62 -3.05 -8.54
N SER A 107 8.70 -3.33 -9.84
CA SER A 107 7.73 -4.18 -10.53
C SER A 107 7.61 -5.59 -9.94
N VAL A 108 8.69 -6.14 -9.38
CA VAL A 108 8.69 -7.48 -8.79
C VAL A 108 7.72 -7.55 -7.61
N GLU A 109 7.67 -6.50 -6.78
CA GLU A 109 6.74 -6.40 -5.65
C GLU A 109 5.28 -6.48 -6.12
N PHE A 110 4.93 -5.77 -7.19
CA PHE A 110 3.58 -5.77 -7.76
C PHE A 110 3.23 -7.09 -8.46
N ASP A 111 4.21 -7.75 -9.06
CA ASP A 111 4.04 -9.08 -9.66
C ASP A 111 3.82 -10.15 -8.58
N GLU A 112 4.55 -10.07 -7.46
CA GLU A 112 4.33 -10.93 -6.29
C GLU A 112 2.96 -10.68 -5.65
N PHE A 113 2.55 -9.42 -5.54
CA PHE A 113 1.21 -9.04 -5.06
C PHE A 113 0.10 -9.65 -5.94
N ALA A 114 0.28 -9.64 -7.27
CA ALA A 114 -0.66 -10.26 -8.19
C ALA A 114 -0.71 -11.79 -8.07
N LYS A 115 0.43 -12.44 -7.83
CA LYS A 115 0.51 -13.90 -7.62
C LYS A 115 -0.13 -14.32 -6.30
N ALA A 116 0.10 -13.57 -5.22
CA ALA A 116 -0.47 -13.85 -3.91
C ALA A 116 -2.00 -13.85 -3.94
N ARG A 117 -2.61 -13.00 -4.78
CA ARG A 117 -4.06 -13.02 -5.04
C ARG A 117 -4.55 -14.35 -5.62
N GLU A 118 -3.77 -14.96 -6.51
CA GLU A 118 -4.13 -16.22 -7.19
C GLU A 118 -3.97 -17.45 -6.28
N ASN A 119 -3.28 -17.28 -5.15
CA ASN A 119 -2.89 -18.38 -4.27
C ASN A 119 -3.66 -18.31 -2.94
N PRO A 120 -4.77 -19.06 -2.77
CA PRO A 120 -5.65 -18.94 -1.61
C PRO A 120 -5.05 -19.41 -0.27
N ASN A 121 -3.87 -20.02 -0.30
CA ASN A 121 -3.16 -20.51 0.90
C ASN A 121 -2.14 -19.51 1.46
N GLU A 122 -1.91 -18.37 0.80
CA GLU A 122 -1.05 -17.32 1.34
C GLU A 122 -1.89 -16.38 2.22
N ASP A 123 -1.34 -15.96 3.36
CA ASP A 123 -2.00 -15.02 4.30
C ASP A 123 -2.44 -13.71 3.60
N MET A 124 -1.80 -13.39 2.48
CA MET A 124 -2.13 -12.26 1.60
C MET A 124 -3.41 -12.45 0.77
N ALA A 125 -4.04 -13.62 0.77
CA ALA A 125 -5.31 -13.83 0.07
C ALA A 125 -6.49 -13.20 0.82
N ASN A 126 -6.40 -13.09 2.16
CA ASN A 126 -7.44 -12.54 3.03
C ASN A 126 -6.95 -11.25 3.68
N PHE A 127 -7.24 -10.11 3.06
CA PHE A 127 -6.91 -8.79 3.61
C PHE A 127 -7.80 -8.38 4.80
N VAL A 128 -8.80 -9.20 5.14
CA VAL A 128 -9.76 -8.95 6.21
C VAL A 128 -10.08 -10.23 6.93
N GLU A 129 -10.12 -10.11 8.25
CA GLU A 129 -10.63 -11.12 9.15
C GLU A 129 -12.07 -10.76 9.51
N PHE A 130 -12.99 -11.63 9.12
CA PHE A 130 -14.36 -11.64 9.62
C PHE A 130 -14.55 -12.91 10.42
N THR A 131 -15.42 -12.85 11.43
CA THR A 131 -15.91 -14.06 12.07
C THR A 131 -16.79 -14.85 11.10
N ASP A 132 -16.93 -16.16 11.33
CA ASP A 132 -17.79 -17.01 10.52
C ASP A 132 -19.25 -16.55 10.56
N GLU A 133 -19.71 -16.04 11.71
CA GLU A 133 -21.06 -15.53 11.92
C GLU A 133 -21.35 -14.24 11.12
N GLU A 134 -20.34 -13.38 10.92
CA GLU A 134 -20.47 -12.19 10.07
C GLU A 134 -20.48 -12.52 8.57
N GLY A 135 -19.97 -13.70 8.18
CA GLY A 135 -20.03 -14.19 6.82
C GLY A 135 -19.40 -13.24 5.79
N TYR A 136 -18.23 -12.69 6.10
CA TYR A 136 -17.53 -11.68 5.28
C TYR A 136 -18.32 -10.37 5.09
N GLY A 137 -19.02 -9.91 6.13
CA GLY A 137 -19.81 -8.67 6.09
C GLY A 137 -21.23 -8.85 5.55
N LYS A 138 -21.68 -10.11 5.38
CA LYS A 138 -23.06 -10.42 5.01
C LYS A 138 -24.02 -10.21 6.18
N TYR A 139 -23.57 -10.49 7.40
CA TYR A 139 -24.34 -10.35 8.62
C TYR A 139 -23.53 -9.57 9.66
N LEU A 140 -24.22 -9.11 10.70
CA LEU A 140 -23.58 -8.58 11.89
C LEU A 140 -23.90 -9.54 13.04
N ASP A 141 -22.87 -10.03 13.71
CA ASP A 141 -23.07 -10.80 14.93
C ASP A 141 -23.49 -9.86 16.07
N LEU A 142 -24.80 -9.90 16.38
CA LEU A 142 -25.38 -9.17 17.50
C LEU A 142 -25.64 -10.09 18.70
N HIS A 143 -25.22 -11.36 18.64
CA HIS A 143 -25.42 -12.32 19.72
C HIS A 143 -24.63 -11.93 20.97
N GLU A 144 -23.36 -11.56 20.82
CA GLU A 144 -22.57 -11.05 21.94
C GLU A 144 -23.19 -9.80 22.59
N CYS A 145 -23.75 -8.90 21.76
CA CYS A 145 -24.42 -7.70 22.23
C CYS A 145 -25.71 -8.03 22.98
N TYR A 146 -26.47 -9.01 22.48
CA TYR A 146 -27.67 -9.51 23.13
C TYR A 146 -27.37 -10.14 24.50
N GLU A 147 -26.32 -10.97 24.61
CA GLU A 147 -25.92 -11.56 25.89
C GLU A 147 -25.56 -10.50 26.93
N LYS A 148 -24.85 -9.45 26.50
CA LYS A 148 -24.54 -8.29 27.34
C LYS A 148 -25.83 -7.54 27.72
N TYR A 149 -26.77 -7.38 26.80
CA TYR A 149 -28.05 -6.69 27.02
C TYR A 149 -28.91 -7.39 28.07
N ILE A 150 -29.10 -8.71 27.99
CA ILE A 150 -29.93 -9.46 28.95
C ILE A 150 -29.31 -9.50 30.36
N ASN A 151 -28.00 -9.27 30.48
CA ASN A 151 -27.29 -9.22 31.75
C ASN A 151 -27.38 -7.84 32.43
N LEU A 152 -27.92 -6.82 31.75
CA LEU A 152 -28.08 -5.48 32.34
C LEU A 152 -29.12 -5.50 33.46
N LYS A 153 -28.79 -4.81 34.56
CA LYS A 153 -29.67 -4.74 35.74
C LYS A 153 -30.93 -3.94 35.43
N GLY A 154 -32.09 -4.55 35.66
CA GLY A 154 -33.40 -3.91 35.46
C GLY A 154 -34.00 -4.14 34.07
N ILE A 155 -33.36 -4.96 33.23
CA ILE A 155 -33.93 -5.39 31.94
C ILE A 155 -34.62 -6.74 32.11
N GLU A 156 -35.83 -6.88 31.56
CA GLU A 156 -36.52 -8.16 31.49
C GLU A 156 -35.85 -9.08 30.46
N LYS A 157 -35.83 -10.39 30.74
CA LYS A 157 -35.28 -11.37 29.80
C LYS A 157 -36.19 -11.46 28.57
N VAL A 158 -35.80 -10.76 27.51
CA VAL A 158 -36.46 -10.80 26.19
C VAL A 158 -35.77 -11.82 25.29
N GLY A 159 -36.52 -12.36 24.32
CA GLY A 159 -35.94 -13.22 23.28
C GLY A 159 -35.13 -12.42 22.26
N TYR A 160 -34.26 -13.10 21.50
CA TYR A 160 -33.37 -12.46 20.51
C TYR A 160 -34.12 -11.64 19.45
N ILE A 161 -35.26 -12.12 18.95
CA ILE A 161 -36.07 -11.39 17.96
C ILE A 161 -36.59 -10.08 18.56
N THR A 162 -37.09 -10.12 19.80
CA THR A 162 -37.55 -8.93 20.52
C THR A 162 -36.42 -7.93 20.78
N TYR A 163 -35.18 -8.41 20.96
CA TYR A 163 -34.00 -7.54 21.06
C TYR A 163 -33.67 -6.83 19.74
N LEU A 164 -33.88 -7.50 18.60
CA LEU A 164 -33.65 -6.91 17.28
C LEU A 164 -34.73 -5.89 16.85
N GLY A 165 -35.97 -6.04 17.34
CA GLY A 165 -37.10 -5.15 17.05
C GLY A 165 -38.35 -5.89 16.61
#